data_AF-W7I0P9-F1
#
_entry.id   AF-W7I0P9-F1
#
_cell.length_a   1.000
_cell.length_b   1.000
_cell.length_c   1.000
_cell.angle_alpha   90.00
_cell.angle_beta   90.00
_cell.angle_gamma   90.00
#
_symmetry.space_group_name_H-M   'P 1'
#
loop_
_entity.id
_entity.type
_entity.pdbx_description
1 polymer ?
#
loop_
_entity_poly.entity_id
_entity_poly.type
_entity_poly.pdbx_seq_one_letter_code
_entity_poly.pdbx_strand_id
1 'polypeptide(L)'
;MPTKLAAGAAQPVAKSFSHTPPPLLRLWLAIAIPLVTWDFLYVFLRPHSMTGGKWHGPWRPYSLYAQVDLVYGRQHYDDGEGFNPAQSLMNFVETAAYVYYVWLVGVRGRKVVGGDASTALVVVFTGLVATFWKTVFYFLVEILGQYKNTGHNAPWTMFWLWIAPNSPWLLFPGYLVVSLGREIVDGLSGRGSKRD
;
A
#
# COMPACT_ATOMS: atom_id res chain seq x y z
N MET A 1 43.62 -0.14 -55.19
CA MET A 1 43.31 0.68 -54.01
C MET A 1 42.41 -0.13 -53.09
N PRO A 2 42.78 -0.40 -51.82
CA PRO A 2 41.90 -1.13 -50.92
C PRO A 2 40.85 -0.19 -50.31
N THR A 3 39.58 -0.54 -50.50
CA THR A 3 38.42 0.15 -49.94
C THR A 3 38.41 -0.06 -48.43
N LYS A 4 38.61 1.00 -47.64
CA LYS A 4 38.41 0.96 -46.19
C LYS A 4 36.93 0.75 -45.91
N LEU A 5 36.56 -0.43 -45.40
CA LEU A 5 35.27 -0.67 -44.77
C LEU A 5 35.12 0.31 -43.61
N ALA A 6 34.16 1.23 -43.72
CA ALA A 6 33.79 2.11 -42.62
C ALA A 6 33.30 1.24 -41.45
N ALA A 7 33.99 1.34 -40.32
CA ALA A 7 33.52 0.74 -39.08
C ALA A 7 32.13 1.31 -38.76
N GLY A 8 31.11 0.45 -38.78
CA GLY A 8 29.76 0.84 -38.40
C GLY A 8 29.80 1.44 -37.00
N ALA A 9 29.30 2.67 -36.86
CA ALA A 9 29.14 3.30 -35.55
C ALA A 9 28.34 2.34 -34.65
N ALA A 10 28.92 1.96 -33.52
CA ALA A 10 28.22 1.17 -32.53
C ALA A 10 26.94 1.91 -32.13
N GLN A 11 25.79 1.28 -32.36
CA GLN A 11 24.51 1.77 -31.85
C GLN A 11 24.67 2.01 -30.35
N PRO A 12 24.31 3.20 -29.82
CA PRO A 12 24.38 3.44 -28.39
C PRO A 12 23.52 2.38 -27.71
N VAL A 13 24.12 1.57 -26.84
CA VAL A 13 23.42 0.57 -26.04
C VAL A 13 22.29 1.31 -25.32
N ALA A 14 21.04 0.95 -25.62
CA ALA A 14 19.88 1.56 -24.98
C ALA A 14 20.09 1.49 -23.46
N LYS A 15 20.03 2.65 -22.79
CA LYS A 15 20.27 2.73 -21.34
C LYS A 15 19.22 1.86 -20.67
N SER A 16 19.65 0.76 -20.06
CA SER A 16 18.74 -0.18 -19.41
C SER A 16 17.93 0.54 -18.34
N PHE A 17 16.61 0.38 -18.38
CA PHE A 17 15.71 0.99 -17.41
C PHE A 17 16.12 0.57 -15.99
N SER A 18 16.10 1.49 -15.04
CA SER A 18 16.53 1.25 -13.67
C SER A 18 15.53 1.82 -12.69
N HIS A 19 15.35 1.10 -11.59
CA HIS A 19 14.50 1.51 -10.49
C HIS A 19 15.29 1.50 -9.18
N THR A 20 15.24 2.62 -8.48
CA THR A 20 15.80 2.78 -7.13
C THR A 20 14.66 3.18 -6.18
N PRO A 21 14.33 2.36 -5.16
CA PRO A 21 13.26 2.66 -4.23
C PRO A 21 13.49 4.00 -3.51
N PRO A 22 12.61 5.01 -3.69
CA PRO A 22 12.78 6.28 -2.99
C PRO A 22 12.69 6.06 -1.47
N PRO A 23 13.38 6.89 -0.65
CA PRO A 23 13.36 6.76 0.82
C PRO A 23 11.94 6.67 1.39
N LEU A 24 11.02 7.47 0.85
CA LEU A 24 9.63 7.47 1.30
C LEU A 24 8.92 6.14 1.03
N LEU A 25 9.17 5.50 -0.12
CA LEU A 25 8.59 4.19 -0.40
C LEU A 25 9.11 3.14 0.57
N ARG A 26 10.42 3.17 0.89
CA ARG A 26 11.01 2.25 1.86
C ARG A 26 10.41 2.43 3.26
N LEU A 27 10.24 3.67 3.71
CA LEU A 27 9.58 3.99 4.97
C LEU A 27 8.12 3.51 4.96
N TRP A 28 7.39 3.80 3.88
CA TRP A 28 6.02 3.35 3.70
C TRP A 28 5.89 1.83 3.83
N LEU A 29 6.68 1.07 3.09
CA LEU A 29 6.64 -0.40 3.13
C LEU A 29 7.03 -0.95 4.51
N ALA A 30 8.02 -0.34 5.17
CA ALA A 30 8.45 -0.74 6.50
C ALA A 30 7.35 -0.55 7.57
N ILE A 31 6.44 0.41 7.38
CA ILE A 31 5.30 0.66 8.28
C ILE A 31 4.08 -0.14 7.84
N ALA A 32 3.74 -0.10 6.55
CA ALA A 32 2.49 -0.63 6.02
C ALA A 32 2.43 -2.16 6.12
N ILE A 33 3.52 -2.86 5.77
CA ILE A 33 3.55 -4.33 5.81
C ILE A 33 3.22 -4.87 7.22
N PRO A 34 3.94 -4.49 8.29
CA PRO A 34 3.62 -5.00 9.63
C PRO A 34 2.27 -4.53 10.14
N LEU A 35 1.90 -3.26 9.93
CA LEU A 35 0.66 -2.69 10.45
C LEU A 35 -0.59 -3.32 9.80
N VAL A 36 -0.57 -3.51 8.48
CA VAL A 36 -1.68 -4.12 7.74
C VAL A 36 -1.76 -5.62 8.01
N THR A 37 -0.61 -6.29 8.18
CA THR A 37 -0.62 -7.70 8.60
C THR A 37 -1.24 -7.85 9.99
N TRP A 38 -0.92 -6.95 10.92
CA TRP A 38 -1.51 -6.93 12.26
C TRP A 38 -3.02 -6.66 12.22
N ASP A 39 -3.49 -5.73 11.38
CA ASP A 39 -4.92 -5.48 11.11
C ASP A 39 -5.62 -6.69 10.50
N PHE A 40 -5.08 -7.27 9.43
CA PHE A 40 -5.64 -8.46 8.77
C PHE A 40 -5.83 -9.61 9.76
N LEU A 41 -4.80 -9.89 10.58
CA LEU A 41 -4.87 -10.93 11.60
C LEU A 41 -5.88 -10.58 12.70
N TYR A 42 -6.06 -9.30 13.05
CA TYR A 42 -7.15 -8.90 13.95
C TYR A 42 -8.50 -9.32 13.36
N VAL A 43 -8.77 -9.02 12.10
CA VAL A 43 -10.07 -9.25 11.48
C VAL A 43 -10.37 -10.73 11.24
N PHE A 44 -9.39 -11.49 10.75
CA PHE A 44 -9.59 -12.90 10.40
C PHE A 44 -9.50 -13.86 11.58
N LEU A 45 -8.91 -13.44 12.71
CA LEU A 45 -8.90 -14.24 13.94
C LEU A 45 -10.04 -13.89 14.91
N ARG A 46 -11.03 -13.08 14.48
CA ARG A 46 -12.24 -12.86 15.28
C ARG A 46 -13.01 -14.19 15.42
N PRO A 47 -13.56 -14.50 16.61
CA PRO A 47 -13.72 -13.63 17.77
C PRO A 47 -12.49 -13.61 18.71
N HIS A 48 -11.52 -14.51 18.51
CA HIS A 48 -10.41 -14.72 19.45
C HIS A 48 -9.45 -13.53 19.59
N SER A 49 -9.32 -12.72 18.54
CA SER A 49 -8.55 -11.47 18.54
C SER A 49 -9.29 -10.28 19.15
N MET A 50 -10.62 -10.34 19.32
CA MET A 50 -11.44 -9.24 19.85
C MET A 50 -11.36 -9.16 21.37
N THR A 51 -11.79 -8.05 21.96
CA THR A 51 -11.86 -7.86 23.41
C THR A 51 -12.63 -9.02 24.07
N GLY A 52 -12.02 -9.63 25.09
CA GLY A 52 -12.53 -10.84 25.74
C GLY A 52 -12.11 -12.17 25.08
N GLY A 53 -11.49 -12.14 23.90
CA GLY A 53 -10.99 -13.31 23.19
C GLY A 53 -9.63 -13.82 23.71
N LYS A 54 -9.38 -15.13 23.52
CA LYS A 54 -8.17 -15.85 23.98
C LYS A 54 -6.86 -15.19 23.52
N TRP A 55 -6.85 -14.58 22.34
CA TRP A 55 -5.65 -14.04 21.69
C TRP A 55 -5.64 -12.52 21.63
N HIS A 56 -6.52 -11.81 22.35
CA HIS A 56 -6.65 -10.35 22.24
C HIS A 56 -5.39 -9.55 22.61
N GLY A 57 -4.43 -10.14 23.33
CA GLY A 57 -3.24 -9.46 23.86
C GLY A 57 -2.53 -8.50 22.88
N PRO A 58 -2.12 -8.95 21.68
CA PRO A 58 -1.48 -8.09 20.67
C PRO A 58 -2.38 -6.98 20.11
N TRP A 59 -3.70 -7.12 20.27
CA TRP A 59 -4.72 -6.23 19.69
C TRP A 59 -5.41 -5.36 20.74
N ARG A 60 -4.81 -5.19 21.93
CA ARG A 60 -5.34 -4.31 22.99
C ARG A 60 -5.78 -2.92 22.50
N PRO A 61 -5.05 -2.22 21.61
CA PRO A 61 -5.52 -0.93 21.08
C PRO A 61 -6.89 -1.00 20.38
N TYR A 62 -7.24 -2.15 19.78
CA TYR A 62 -8.54 -2.35 19.16
C TYR A 62 -9.70 -2.38 20.17
N SER A 63 -9.44 -2.57 21.47
CA SER A 63 -10.51 -2.39 22.48
C SER A 63 -11.07 -0.98 22.45
N LEU A 64 -10.22 0.04 22.25
CA LEU A 64 -10.66 1.43 22.09
C LEU A 64 -11.12 1.70 20.66
N TYR A 65 -10.33 1.29 19.66
CA TYR A 65 -10.62 1.61 18.27
C TYR A 65 -11.97 1.03 17.80
N ALA A 66 -12.33 -0.17 18.24
CA ALA A 66 -13.62 -0.79 17.91
C ALA A 66 -14.84 -0.10 18.55
N GLN A 67 -14.63 0.80 19.51
CA GLN A 67 -15.67 1.70 20.05
C GLN A 67 -15.76 3.00 19.26
N VAL A 68 -14.68 3.40 18.58
CA VAL A 68 -14.64 4.59 17.72
C VAL A 68 -15.19 4.26 16.35
N ASP A 69 -14.69 3.21 15.71
CA ASP A 69 -15.17 2.72 14.43
C ASP A 69 -15.87 1.37 14.64
N LEU A 70 -17.20 1.40 14.57
CA LEU A 70 -18.03 0.22 14.80
C LEU A 70 -17.82 -0.89 13.75
N VAL A 71 -17.21 -0.58 12.60
CA VAL A 71 -16.79 -1.58 11.59
C VAL A 71 -15.81 -2.60 12.18
N TYR A 72 -15.06 -2.22 13.21
CA TYR A 72 -14.16 -3.10 13.98
C TYR A 72 -14.83 -3.72 15.21
N GLY A 73 -16.06 -3.32 15.51
CA GLY A 73 -16.86 -3.70 16.67
C GLY A 73 -17.38 -5.14 16.65
N ARG A 74 -17.74 -5.63 17.84
CA ARG A 74 -18.33 -6.95 18.04
C ARG A 74 -19.66 -7.11 17.31
N GLN A 75 -20.49 -6.08 17.34
CA GLN A 75 -21.79 -6.07 16.66
C GLN A 75 -21.67 -6.38 15.16
N HIS A 76 -20.77 -5.70 14.44
CA HIS A 76 -20.54 -5.96 13.02
C HIS A 76 -20.07 -7.39 12.73
N TYR A 77 -19.25 -7.96 13.62
CA TYR A 77 -18.82 -9.35 13.49
C TYR A 77 -19.99 -10.32 13.72
N ASP A 78 -20.78 -10.11 14.77
CA ASP A 78 -21.91 -10.98 15.12
C ASP A 78 -23.06 -10.88 14.10
N ASP A 79 -23.26 -9.70 13.49
CA ASP A 79 -24.24 -9.44 12.42
C ASP A 79 -23.78 -9.97 11.04
N GLY A 80 -22.53 -10.43 10.91
CA GLY A 80 -21.99 -10.93 9.64
C GLY A 80 -21.75 -9.85 8.59
N GLU A 81 -21.46 -8.61 8.99
CA GLU A 81 -21.24 -7.49 8.08
C GLU A 81 -19.97 -7.68 7.22
N GLY A 82 -20.15 -7.72 5.90
CA GLY A 82 -19.08 -8.11 4.96
C GLY A 82 -18.02 -7.03 4.67
N PHE A 83 -18.26 -5.78 5.04
CA PHE A 83 -17.39 -4.67 4.64
C PHE A 83 -15.98 -4.76 5.23
N ASN A 84 -15.84 -4.94 6.55
CA ASN A 84 -14.54 -5.06 7.22
C ASN A 84 -13.71 -6.27 6.71
N PRO A 85 -14.24 -7.52 6.68
CA PRO A 85 -13.47 -8.65 6.19
C PRO A 85 -13.11 -8.52 4.70
N ALA A 86 -13.96 -7.91 3.86
CA ALA A 86 -13.62 -7.65 2.46
C ALA A 86 -12.43 -6.68 2.33
N GLN A 87 -12.45 -5.57 3.09
CA GLN A 87 -11.34 -4.61 3.14
C GLN A 87 -10.04 -5.27 3.64
N SER A 88 -10.12 -6.11 4.68
CA SER A 88 -8.96 -6.82 5.22
C SER A 88 -8.41 -7.87 4.23
N LEU A 89 -9.25 -8.52 3.44
CA LEU A 89 -8.78 -9.43 2.39
C LEU A 89 -8.05 -8.68 1.27
N MET A 90 -8.54 -7.51 0.86
CA MET A 90 -7.83 -6.64 -0.09
C MET A 90 -6.46 -6.20 0.48
N ASN A 91 -6.43 -5.81 1.75
CA ASN A 91 -5.21 -5.52 2.52
C ASN A 91 -4.18 -6.66 2.45
N PHE A 92 -4.61 -7.92 2.56
CA PHE A 92 -3.73 -9.08 2.44
C PHE A 92 -3.10 -9.19 1.04
N VAL A 93 -3.90 -9.06 -0.02
CA VAL A 93 -3.41 -9.12 -1.41
C VAL A 93 -2.43 -7.98 -1.70
N GLU A 94 -2.76 -6.76 -1.27
CA GLU A 94 -1.86 -5.60 -1.38
C GLU A 94 -0.54 -5.82 -0.63
N THR A 95 -0.62 -6.35 0.59
CA THR A 95 0.57 -6.65 1.41
C THR A 95 1.44 -7.73 0.76
N ALA A 96 0.85 -8.74 0.14
CA ALA A 96 1.59 -9.74 -0.62
C ALA A 96 2.34 -9.11 -1.81
N ALA A 97 1.73 -8.16 -2.53
CA ALA A 97 2.41 -7.41 -3.59
C ALA A 97 3.59 -6.58 -3.04
N TYR A 98 3.41 -5.93 -1.88
CA TYR A 98 4.48 -5.20 -1.21
C TYR A 98 5.64 -6.09 -0.76
N VAL A 99 5.34 -7.27 -0.20
CA VAL A 99 6.36 -8.26 0.18
C VAL A 99 7.11 -8.76 -1.05
N TYR A 100 6.40 -9.05 -2.15
CA TYR A 100 7.01 -9.46 -3.42
C TYR A 100 7.94 -8.38 -3.99
N TYR A 101 7.50 -7.12 -3.95
CA TYR A 101 8.35 -5.98 -4.32
C TYR A 101 9.62 -5.90 -3.45
N VAL A 102 9.48 -6.01 -2.12
CA VAL A 102 10.62 -5.98 -1.19
C VAL A 102 11.59 -7.13 -1.48
N TRP A 103 11.08 -8.32 -1.80
CA TRP A 103 11.90 -9.46 -2.20
C TRP A 103 12.66 -9.19 -3.52
N LEU A 104 11.98 -8.67 -4.55
CA LEU A 104 12.60 -8.33 -5.84
C LEU A 104 13.75 -7.34 -5.69
N VAL A 105 13.54 -6.27 -4.93
CA VAL A 105 14.55 -5.25 -4.68
C VAL A 105 15.64 -5.78 -3.73
N GLY A 106 15.25 -6.49 -2.66
CA GLY A 106 16.17 -6.96 -1.63
C GLY A 106 17.20 -7.97 -2.14
N VAL A 107 16.78 -8.89 -3.02
CA VAL A 107 17.68 -9.90 -3.62
C VAL A 107 18.62 -9.28 -4.66
N ARG A 108 18.25 -8.16 -5.28
CA ARG A 108 18.99 -7.55 -6.41
C ARG A 108 19.80 -6.30 -6.03
N GLY A 109 19.75 -5.88 -4.77
CA GLY A 109 20.48 -4.73 -4.25
C GLY A 109 19.69 -3.42 -4.36
N ARG A 110 20.33 -2.29 -4.00
CA ARG A 110 19.65 -0.97 -3.90
C ARG A 110 19.07 -0.45 -5.22
N LYS A 111 19.46 -1.03 -6.36
CA LYS A 111 19.07 -0.63 -7.72
C LYS A 111 18.71 -1.86 -8.54
N VAL A 112 17.49 -1.93 -9.04
CA VAL A 112 17.03 -2.98 -9.95
C VAL A 112 17.11 -2.46 -11.38
N VAL A 113 17.42 -3.32 -12.35
CA VAL A 113 17.59 -2.93 -13.76
C VAL A 113 16.80 -3.85 -14.72
N GLY A 114 16.54 -3.36 -15.92
CA GLY A 114 15.88 -4.11 -16.99
C GLY A 114 14.44 -4.50 -16.67
N GLY A 115 14.03 -5.69 -17.11
CA GLY A 115 12.67 -6.20 -16.91
C GLY A 115 12.27 -6.32 -15.44
N ASP A 116 13.21 -6.60 -14.54
CA ASP A 116 12.93 -6.69 -13.10
C ASP A 116 12.59 -5.32 -12.50
N ALA A 117 13.20 -4.24 -13.01
CA ALA A 117 12.86 -2.87 -12.59
C ALA A 117 11.43 -2.51 -13.01
N SER A 118 11.05 -2.88 -14.24
CA SER A 118 9.69 -2.70 -14.74
C SER A 118 8.67 -3.49 -13.91
N THR A 119 8.96 -4.76 -13.64
CA THR A 119 8.11 -5.62 -12.80
C THR A 119 7.95 -5.06 -11.40
N ALA A 120 9.06 -4.68 -10.75
CA ALA A 120 9.04 -4.10 -9.42
C ALA A 120 8.16 -2.83 -9.36
N LEU A 121 8.34 -1.91 -10.32
CA LEU A 121 7.52 -0.70 -10.39
C LEU A 121 6.04 -0.98 -10.58
N VAL A 122 5.68 -1.87 -11.51
CA VAL A 122 4.27 -2.20 -11.78
C VAL A 122 3.61 -2.83 -10.55
N VAL A 123 4.29 -3.75 -9.88
CA VAL A 123 3.79 -4.40 -8.66
C VAL A 123 3.51 -3.38 -7.57
N VAL A 124 4.50 -2.56 -7.22
CA VAL A 124 4.35 -1.61 -6.10
C VAL A 124 3.38 -0.49 -6.45
N PHE A 125 3.39 -0.01 -7.70
CA PHE A 125 2.44 0.98 -8.18
C PHE A 125 1.00 0.48 -8.06
N THR A 126 0.74 -0.76 -8.48
CA THR A 126 -0.59 -1.38 -8.40
C THR A 126 -1.05 -1.51 -6.94
N GLY A 127 -0.16 -1.96 -6.05
CA GLY A 127 -0.45 -2.01 -4.61
C GLY A 127 -0.82 -0.63 -4.04
N LEU A 128 -0.06 0.41 -4.39
CA LEU A 128 -0.32 1.78 -3.91
C LEU A 128 -1.65 2.35 -4.43
N VAL A 129 -1.99 2.10 -5.70
CA VAL A 129 -3.28 2.49 -6.28
C VAL A 129 -4.43 1.79 -5.55
N ALA A 130 -4.29 0.48 -5.32
CA ALA A 130 -5.28 -0.29 -4.58
C ALA A 130 -5.46 0.23 -3.16
N THR A 131 -4.36 0.48 -2.42
CA THR A 131 -4.41 1.06 -1.08
C THR A 131 -5.13 2.40 -1.09
N PHE A 132 -4.77 3.31 -2.00
CA PHE A 132 -5.39 4.63 -2.09
C PHE A 132 -6.90 4.54 -2.31
N TRP A 133 -7.33 3.80 -3.34
CA TRP A 133 -8.75 3.73 -3.70
C TRP A 133 -9.58 2.95 -2.70
N LYS A 134 -9.01 1.93 -2.06
CA LYS A 134 -9.64 1.23 -0.95
C LYS A 134 -9.91 2.21 0.20
N THR A 135 -8.94 3.04 0.57
CA THR A 135 -9.16 4.05 1.62
C THR A 135 -10.15 5.11 1.18
N VAL A 136 -10.13 5.57 -0.08
CA VAL A 136 -11.19 6.47 -0.60
C VAL A 136 -12.56 5.82 -0.44
N PHE A 137 -12.70 4.54 -0.81
CA PHE A 137 -13.95 3.80 -0.66
C PHE A 137 -14.39 3.70 0.80
N TYR A 138 -13.46 3.46 1.73
CA TYR A 138 -13.74 3.47 3.17
C TYR A 138 -14.34 4.78 3.67
N PHE A 139 -13.75 5.93 3.29
CA PHE A 139 -14.32 7.24 3.64
C PHE A 139 -15.68 7.47 2.97
N LEU A 140 -15.85 7.08 1.70
CA LEU A 140 -17.12 7.24 0.99
C LEU A 140 -18.23 6.40 1.61
N VAL A 141 -17.95 5.17 2.01
CA VAL A 141 -18.92 4.32 2.71
C VAL A 141 -19.41 4.99 3.98
N GLU A 142 -18.51 5.61 4.75
CA GLU A 142 -18.91 6.29 5.99
C GLU A 142 -19.73 7.56 5.72
N ILE A 143 -19.30 8.40 4.76
CA ILE A 143 -20.00 9.65 4.42
C ILE A 143 -21.38 9.37 3.82
N LEU A 144 -21.46 8.44 2.86
CA LEU A 144 -22.71 8.08 2.18
C LEU A 144 -23.61 7.22 3.07
N GLY A 145 -23.04 6.50 4.04
CA GLY A 145 -23.74 5.79 5.10
C GLY A 145 -24.20 6.69 6.25
N GLN A 146 -24.17 8.02 6.09
CA GLN A 146 -24.61 9.00 7.10
C GLN A 146 -23.88 8.87 8.44
N TYR A 147 -22.60 8.50 8.40
CA TYR A 147 -21.75 8.29 9.56
C TYR A 147 -22.30 7.23 10.54
N LYS A 148 -22.94 6.17 10.03
CA LYS A 148 -23.51 5.09 10.87
C LYS A 148 -22.50 4.48 11.84
N ASN A 149 -21.23 4.37 11.45
CA ASN A 149 -20.24 3.62 12.24
C ASN A 149 -19.37 4.52 13.13
N THR A 150 -19.34 5.82 12.86
CA THR A 150 -18.41 6.76 13.52
C THR A 150 -19.08 8.04 14.02
N GLY A 151 -20.33 8.31 13.61
CA GLY A 151 -21.04 9.56 13.89
C GLY A 151 -21.45 9.73 15.35
N HIS A 152 -21.40 8.67 16.15
CA HIS A 152 -21.63 8.71 17.60
C HIS A 152 -20.45 9.31 18.38
N ASN A 153 -19.28 9.48 17.76
CA ASN A 153 -18.10 10.02 18.41
C ASN A 153 -18.15 11.54 18.57
N ALA A 154 -17.57 12.05 19.66
CA ALA A 154 -17.27 13.48 19.77
C ALA A 154 -16.33 13.93 18.64
N PRO A 155 -16.44 15.18 18.12
CA PRO A 155 -15.61 15.65 17.01
C PRO A 155 -14.10 15.50 17.25
N TRP A 156 -13.64 15.69 18.48
CA TRP A 156 -12.24 15.51 18.86
C TRP A 156 -11.77 14.06 18.76
N THR A 157 -12.59 13.13 19.27
CA THR A 157 -12.36 11.68 19.16
C THR A 157 -12.33 11.26 17.70
N MET A 158 -13.31 11.72 16.92
CA MET A 158 -13.40 11.46 15.48
C MET A 158 -12.15 11.95 14.74
N PHE A 159 -11.67 13.16 15.04
CA PHE A 159 -10.47 13.69 14.42
C PHE A 159 -9.23 12.83 14.72
N TRP A 160 -8.94 12.56 16.00
CA TRP A 160 -7.68 11.89 16.39
C TRP A 160 -7.68 10.39 16.22
N LEU A 161 -8.84 9.75 16.34
CA LEU A 161 -8.92 8.29 16.32
C LEU A 161 -9.55 7.74 15.04
N TRP A 162 -10.09 8.58 14.15
CA TRP A 162 -10.58 8.12 12.85
C TRP A 162 -9.96 8.89 11.68
N ILE A 163 -10.03 10.22 11.65
CA ILE A 163 -9.52 11.01 10.51
C ILE A 163 -7.99 10.95 10.43
N ALA A 164 -7.31 11.32 11.51
CA ALA A 164 -5.85 11.41 11.58
C ALA A 164 -5.14 10.07 11.27
N PRO A 165 -5.54 8.91 11.82
CA PRO A 165 -4.88 7.64 11.51
C PRO A 165 -5.16 7.13 10.09
N ASN A 166 -6.33 7.44 9.52
CA ASN A 166 -6.68 7.00 8.16
C ASN A 166 -6.11 7.92 7.07
N SER A 167 -5.88 9.21 7.34
CA SER A 167 -5.39 10.18 6.35
C SER A 167 -4.02 9.82 5.72
N PRO A 168 -3.02 9.28 6.45
CA PRO A 168 -1.77 8.79 5.86
C PRO A 168 -1.96 7.78 4.72
N TRP A 169 -2.99 6.93 4.79
CA TRP A 169 -3.30 5.94 3.76
C TRP A 169 -3.84 6.55 2.46
N LEU A 170 -4.23 7.83 2.48
CA LEU A 170 -4.52 8.60 1.28
C LEU A 170 -3.28 9.36 0.79
N LEU A 171 -2.62 10.09 1.70
CA LEU A 171 -1.57 11.03 1.33
C LEU A 171 -0.31 10.34 0.82
N PHE A 172 0.17 9.30 1.52
CA PHE A 172 1.41 8.62 1.14
C PHE A 172 1.26 7.78 -0.13
N PRO A 173 0.27 6.87 -0.24
CA PRO A 173 0.00 6.19 -1.51
C PRO A 173 -0.29 7.14 -2.65
N GLY A 174 -1.10 8.18 -2.45
CA GLY A 174 -1.40 9.17 -3.50
C GLY A 174 -0.14 9.86 -4.04
N TYR A 175 0.74 10.33 -3.15
CA TYR A 175 2.02 10.91 -3.55
C TYR A 175 2.92 9.89 -4.26
N LEU A 176 3.04 8.67 -3.73
CA LEU A 176 3.89 7.63 -4.32
C LEU A 176 3.37 7.17 -5.69
N VAL A 177 2.05 7.11 -5.90
CA VAL A 177 1.44 6.84 -7.22
C VAL A 177 1.86 7.91 -8.23
N VAL A 178 1.76 9.20 -7.90
CA VAL A 178 2.21 10.26 -8.82
C VAL A 178 3.72 10.17 -9.06
N SER A 179 4.49 9.91 -8.01
CA SER A 179 5.95 9.86 -8.04
C SER A 179 6.50 8.70 -8.88
N LEU A 180 5.97 7.49 -8.68
CA LEU A 180 6.36 6.29 -9.41
C LEU A 180 5.69 6.21 -10.78
N GLY A 181 4.48 6.75 -10.93
CA GLY A 181 3.81 6.87 -12.23
C GLY A 181 4.62 7.72 -13.21
N ARG A 182 5.23 8.82 -12.75
CA ARG A 182 6.19 9.59 -13.57
C ARG A 182 7.40 8.76 -13.99
N GLU A 183 7.92 7.92 -13.11
CA GLU A 183 9.06 7.03 -13.41
C GLU A 183 8.69 5.98 -14.47
N ILE A 184 7.48 5.43 -14.40
CA ILE A 184 6.92 4.54 -15.43
C ILE A 184 6.80 5.28 -16.78
N VAL A 185 6.22 6.49 -16.78
CA VAL A 185 6.05 7.29 -18.01
C VAL A 185 7.39 7.67 -18.63
N ASP A 186 8.39 8.07 -17.83
CA ASP A 186 9.74 8.38 -18.30
C ASP A 186 10.37 7.14 -18.95
N GLY A 187 10.29 5.99 -18.29
CA GLY A 187 10.76 4.71 -18.83
C GLY A 187 10.12 4.32 -20.17
N LEU A 188 8.79 4.47 -20.29
CA LEU A 188 8.05 4.22 -21.54
C LEU A 188 8.38 5.24 -22.64
N SER A 189 8.75 6.46 -22.26
CA SER A 189 9.12 7.53 -23.21
C SER A 189 10.58 7.43 -23.68
N GLY A 190 11.34 6.41 -23.24
CA GLY A 190 12.78 6.29 -23.52
C GLY A 190 13.62 7.34 -22.79
N ARG A 191 13.04 8.08 -21.84
CA ARG A 191 13.76 9.00 -20.96
C ARG A 191 14.29 8.16 -19.81
N GLY A 192 15.62 8.00 -19.72
CA GLY A 192 16.22 7.24 -18.61
C GLY A 192 15.71 7.74 -17.25
N SER A 193 15.57 6.83 -16.28
CA SER A 193 15.10 7.20 -14.93
C SER A 193 15.97 8.32 -14.36
N LYS A 194 15.33 9.38 -13.82
CA LYS A 194 16.04 10.51 -13.20
C LYS A 194 16.65 10.18 -11.83
N ARG A 195 16.47 8.94 -11.35
CA ARG A 195 16.92 8.47 -10.03
C ARG A 195 18.11 7.52 -10.17
N ASP A 196 19.20 8.05 -10.68
CA ASP A 196 20.51 7.36 -10.70
C ASP A 196 21.29 7.60 -9.40
#